data_AF-A0A1C5PCT6-F1
#
_entry.id   AF-A0A1C5PCT6-F1
#
_cell.length_a   1.000
_cell.length_b   1.000
_cell.length_c   1.000
_cell.angle_alpha   90.00
_cell.angle_beta   90.00
_cell.angle_gamma   90.00
#
_symmetry.space_group_name_H-M   'P 1'
#
loop_
_entity.id
_entity.type
_entity.pdbx_description
1 polymer ?
#
loop_
_entity_poly.entity_id
_entity_poly.type
_entity_poly.pdbx_seq_one_letter_code
_entity_poly.pdbx_strand_id
1 'polypeptide(L)'
;MKNSKHIPLCEDCGHIIRPGTFLYGEMVDSGLMSRTAEEISRAEVLLVLGTSLRSEVYSHYIRYFQGKKMIIIHRAPRPLDEKADMVVYDLPQNILPLLVEEE
;
A
#
# COMPACT_ATOMS: atom_id res chain seq x y z
N MET A 1 -19.42 -3.99 -14.96
CA MET A 1 -18.33 -5.01 -14.95
C MET A 1 -18.73 -6.35 -14.32
N LYS A 2 -19.22 -6.42 -13.07
CA LYS A 2 -19.48 -7.69 -12.33
C LYS A 2 -20.34 -8.74 -13.06
N ASN A 3 -21.26 -8.34 -13.94
CA ASN A 3 -22.20 -9.23 -14.62
C ASN A 3 -21.98 -9.33 -16.15
N SER A 4 -20.84 -8.86 -16.67
CA SER A 4 -20.59 -8.91 -18.12
C SER A 4 -20.17 -10.34 -18.52
N LYS A 5 -20.80 -10.89 -19.57
CA LYS A 5 -20.49 -12.23 -20.08
C LYS A 5 -19.21 -12.28 -20.92
N HIS A 6 -18.76 -11.12 -21.43
CA HIS A 6 -17.60 -10.94 -22.30
C HIS A 6 -16.80 -9.69 -21.87
N ILE A 7 -15.94 -9.17 -22.75
CA ILE A 7 -15.20 -7.93 -22.49
C ILE A 7 -16.22 -6.80 -22.20
N PRO A 8 -16.13 -6.12 -21.04
CA PRO A 8 -17.10 -5.08 -20.69
C PRO A 8 -16.97 -3.90 -21.65
N LEU A 9 -18.09 -3.47 -22.22
CA LEU A 9 -18.19 -2.32 -23.12
C LEU A 9 -18.99 -1.19 -22.46
N CYS A 10 -18.68 0.04 -22.81
CA CYS A 10 -19.47 1.22 -22.42
C CYS A 10 -20.82 1.21 -23.13
N GLU A 11 -21.90 1.42 -22.39
CA GLU A 11 -23.26 1.41 -22.94
C GLU A 11 -23.54 2.62 -23.84
N ASP A 12 -22.86 3.75 -23.62
CA ASP A 12 -23.05 4.98 -24.39
C ASP A 12 -22.20 5.02 -25.67
N CYS A 13 -20.96 4.54 -25.62
CA CYS A 13 -19.98 4.70 -26.71
C CYS A 13 -19.39 3.39 -27.26
N GLY A 14 -19.76 2.23 -26.70
CA GLY A 14 -19.33 0.90 -27.18
C GLY A 14 -17.86 0.56 -26.95
N HIS A 15 -17.05 1.44 -26.36
CA HIS A 15 -15.62 1.19 -26.14
C HIS A 15 -15.36 0.21 -24.99
N ILE A 16 -14.22 -0.48 -25.03
CA ILE A 16 -13.78 -1.39 -23.96
C ILE A 16 -13.57 -0.62 -22.66
N ILE A 17 -14.21 -1.10 -21.59
CA ILE A 17 -14.02 -0.57 -20.24
C ILE A 17 -12.77 -1.19 -19.64
N ARG A 18 -11.77 -0.36 -19.38
CA ARG A 18 -10.56 -0.75 -18.65
C ARG A 18 -10.74 -0.47 -17.15
N PRO A 19 -10.34 -1.38 -16.25
CA PRO A 19 -10.30 -1.08 -14.82
C PRO A 19 -9.31 0.06 -14.52
N GLY A 20 -9.67 0.92 -13.57
CA GLY A 20 -8.84 2.03 -13.08
C GLY A 20 -7.68 1.56 -12.20
N THR A 21 -6.89 0.61 -12.69
CA THR A 21 -5.73 0.03 -12.02
C THR A 21 -4.51 0.13 -12.91
N PHE A 22 -3.34 0.27 -12.29
CA PHE A 22 -2.05 0.19 -12.97
C PHE A 22 -1.58 -1.27 -13.04
N LEU A 23 -1.18 -1.70 -14.23
CA LEU A 23 -0.55 -2.98 -14.47
C LEU A 23 0.98 -2.86 -14.40
N TYR A 24 1.67 -3.98 -14.25
CA TYR A 24 3.13 -4.00 -14.32
C TYR A 24 3.62 -3.42 -15.65
N GLY A 25 4.59 -2.50 -15.57
CA GLY A 25 5.15 -1.79 -16.72
C GLY A 25 4.39 -0.53 -17.13
N GLU A 26 3.24 -0.24 -16.52
CA GLU A 26 2.55 1.03 -16.76
C GLU A 26 3.10 2.14 -15.87
N MET A 27 3.17 3.34 -16.44
CA MET A 27 3.53 4.52 -15.68
C MET A 27 2.38 4.89 -14.75
N VAL A 28 2.70 5.03 -13.47
CA VAL A 28 1.81 5.62 -12.47
C VAL A 28 1.81 7.14 -12.67
N ASP A 29 0.68 7.78 -12.36
CA ASP A 29 0.55 9.23 -12.36
C ASP A 29 1.65 9.89 -11.51
N SER A 30 2.49 10.70 -12.15
CA SER A 30 3.65 11.32 -11.49
C SER A 30 3.24 12.28 -10.37
N GLY A 31 2.11 12.97 -10.50
CA GLY A 31 1.58 13.84 -9.46
C GLY A 31 1.16 13.06 -8.21
N LEU A 32 0.53 11.90 -8.38
CA LEU A 32 0.20 10.99 -7.28
C LEU A 32 1.45 10.45 -6.60
N MET A 33 2.46 10.08 -7.38
CA MET A 33 3.75 9.63 -6.83
C MET A 33 4.43 10.72 -6.00
N SER A 34 4.48 11.96 -6.52
CA SER A 34 5.08 13.10 -5.82
C SER A 34 4.37 13.41 -4.51
N ARG A 35 3.03 13.49 -4.51
CA ARG A 35 2.24 13.71 -3.28
C ARG A 35 2.47 12.60 -2.26
N THR A 36 2.54 11.35 -2.71
CA THR A 36 2.79 10.21 -1.82
C THR A 36 4.16 10.31 -1.14
N ALA A 37 5.20 10.68 -1.91
CA ALA A 37 6.55 10.88 -1.36
C ALA A 37 6.59 12.04 -0.35
N GLU A 38 5.89 13.14 -0.64
CA GLU A 38 5.79 14.30 0.25
C GLU A 38 5.13 13.93 1.59
N GLU A 39 3.96 13.27 1.56
CA GLU A 39 3.26 12.87 2.78
C GLU A 39 4.07 11.87 3.61
N ILE A 40 4.76 10.93 2.97
CA ILE A 40 5.65 9.98 3.66
C ILE A 40 6.83 10.72 4.31
N SER A 41 7.42 11.71 3.63
CA SER A 41 8.54 12.48 4.17
C SER A 41 8.15 13.31 5.39
N ARG A 42 6.89 13.74 5.48
CA ARG A 42 6.35 14.53 6.59
C ARG A 42 5.88 13.67 7.77
N ALA A 43 5.72 12.37 7.60
CA ALA A 43 5.21 11.48 8.63
C ALA A 43 6.20 11.32 9.79
N GLU A 44 5.72 11.39 11.04
CA GLU A 44 6.53 11.04 12.22
C GLU A 44 6.61 9.53 12.45
N VAL A 45 5.55 8.80 12.07
CA VAL A 45 5.42 7.35 12.22
C VAL A 45 4.98 6.74 10.89
N LEU A 46 5.65 5.67 10.47
CA LEU A 46 5.28 4.87 9.31
C LEU A 46 4.82 3.48 9.76
N LEU A 47 3.54 3.18 9.54
CA LEU A 47 2.95 1.88 9.83
C LEU A 47 2.78 1.07 8.53
N VAL A 48 3.51 -0.04 8.40
CA VAL A 48 3.49 -0.92 7.23
C VAL A 48 2.67 -2.16 7.55
N LEU A 49 1.58 -2.37 6.82
CA LEU A 49 0.58 -3.40 7.12
C LEU A 49 0.50 -4.46 6.02
N GLY A 50 0.64 -5.72 6.38
CA GLY A 50 0.40 -6.88 5.49
C GLY A 50 1.38 -7.00 4.31
N THR A 51 2.42 -6.16 4.24
CA THR A 51 3.42 -6.13 3.17
C THR A 51 4.84 -6.03 3.74
N SER A 52 5.84 -6.19 2.89
CA SER A 52 7.26 -6.11 3.28
C SER A 52 7.94 -4.87 2.69
N LEU A 53 9.05 -4.47 3.32
CA LEU A 53 9.89 -3.36 2.83
C LEU A 53 10.55 -3.66 1.46
N ARG A 54 10.53 -4.92 0.98
CA ARG A 54 11.02 -5.31 -0.35
C ARG A 54 9.95 -5.27 -1.45
N SER A 55 8.73 -4.82 -1.15
CA SER A 55 7.69 -4.67 -2.17
C SER A 55 8.18 -3.77 -3.30
N GLU A 56 8.06 -4.24 -4.54
CA GLU A 56 8.46 -3.49 -5.74
C GLU A 56 7.71 -2.16 -5.85
N VAL A 57 6.47 -2.11 -5.37
CA VAL A 57 5.69 -0.87 -5.35
C VAL A 57 6.12 0.02 -4.19
N TYR A 58 6.13 -0.49 -2.96
CA TYR A 58 6.24 0.35 -1.76
C TYR A 58 7.68 0.74 -1.40
N SER A 59 8.68 -0.08 -1.74
CA SER A 59 10.09 0.19 -1.41
C SER A 59 10.59 1.53 -1.95
N HIS A 60 10.09 1.93 -3.13
CA HIS A 60 10.43 3.21 -3.74
C HIS A 60 9.90 4.42 -2.98
N TYR A 61 8.83 4.25 -2.19
CA TYR A 61 8.22 5.31 -1.39
C TYR A 61 8.75 5.31 0.05
N ILE A 62 8.93 4.13 0.65
CA ILE A 62 9.43 3.97 2.02
C ILE A 62 10.79 4.65 2.21
N ARG A 63 11.62 4.71 1.16
CA ARG A 63 12.92 5.39 1.22
C ARG A 63 12.83 6.90 1.51
N TYR A 64 11.68 7.53 1.29
CA TYR A 64 11.45 8.95 1.58
C TYR A 64 11.05 9.19 3.04
N PHE A 65 10.77 8.14 3.81
CA PHE A 65 10.42 8.27 5.21
C PHE A 65 11.62 8.77 6.02
N GLN A 66 11.43 9.89 6.73
CA GLN A 66 12.43 10.53 7.58
C GLN A 66 11.96 10.68 9.02
N GLY A 67 10.82 10.07 9.36
CA GLY A 67 10.24 10.11 10.69
C GLY A 67 11.03 9.31 11.73
N LYS A 68 10.45 9.21 12.92
CA LYS A 68 11.12 8.66 14.10
C LYS A 68 10.84 7.18 14.31
N LYS A 69 9.69 6.69 13.86
CA LYS A 69 9.25 5.32 14.15
C LYS A 69 8.71 4.61 12.92
N MET A 70 9.28 3.46 12.62
CA MET A 70 8.78 2.52 11.63
C MET A 70 8.25 1.27 12.33
N ILE A 71 6.97 0.93 12.09
CA ILE A 71 6.30 -0.22 12.67
C ILE A 71 5.80 -1.12 11.54
N ILE A 72 6.03 -2.42 11.63
CA ILE A 72 5.58 -3.40 10.65
C ILE A 72 4.62 -4.40 11.31
N ILE A 73 3.49 -4.70 10.67
CA ILE A 73 2.57 -5.76 11.08
C ILE A 73 2.36 -6.73 9.90
N HIS A 74 2.85 -7.96 10.04
CA HIS A 74 2.59 -9.03 9.06
C HIS A 74 2.85 -10.44 9.65
N ARG A 75 2.25 -11.49 9.06
CA ARG A 75 2.20 -12.83 9.70
C ARG A 75 3.50 -13.60 9.94
N ALA A 76 4.61 -13.27 9.28
CA ALA A 76 5.83 -14.10 9.32
C ALA A 76 7.08 -13.26 9.08
N PRO A 77 8.25 -13.64 9.64
CA PRO A 77 9.52 -12.95 9.41
C PRO A 77 9.87 -12.78 7.94
N ARG A 78 10.37 -11.61 7.57
CA ARG A 78 10.82 -11.26 6.22
C ARG A 78 12.15 -10.52 6.26
N PRO A 79 12.90 -10.52 5.14
CA PRO A 79 14.10 -9.70 5.05
C PRO A 79 13.76 -8.22 5.20
N LEU A 80 14.62 -7.48 5.91
CA LEU A 80 14.50 -6.05 6.23
C LEU A 80 13.57 -5.73 7.41
N ASP A 81 12.98 -6.72 8.07
CA ASP A 81 12.21 -6.49 9.31
C ASP A 81 13.08 -5.83 10.40
N GLU A 82 14.39 -6.10 10.38
CA GLU A 82 15.38 -5.50 11.28
C GLU A 82 15.55 -3.98 11.11
N LYS A 83 15.01 -3.39 10.03
CA LYS A 83 15.02 -1.94 9.81
C LYS A 83 13.89 -1.21 10.52
N ALA A 84 12.89 -1.93 11.01
CA ALA A 84 11.79 -1.34 11.76
C ALA A 84 12.13 -1.23 13.25
N ASP A 85 11.58 -0.20 13.90
CA ASP A 85 11.66 -0.06 15.35
C ASP A 85 10.85 -1.14 16.08
N MET A 86 9.77 -1.62 15.46
CA MET A 86 8.90 -2.65 16.01
C MET A 86 8.29 -3.50 14.91
N VAL A 87 8.22 -4.81 15.13
CA VAL A 87 7.60 -5.77 14.22
C VAL A 87 6.63 -6.65 15.01
N VAL A 88 5.40 -6.75 14.52
CA VAL A 88 4.36 -7.61 15.10
C VAL A 88 4.02 -8.73 14.10
N TYR A 89 4.21 -9.97 14.55
CA TYR A 89 3.98 -11.14 13.72
C TYR A 89 2.54 -11.65 13.81
N ASP A 90 1.62 -10.96 13.15
CA ASP A 90 0.23 -11.38 12.98
C ASP A 90 -0.41 -10.67 11.76
N LEU A 91 -1.66 -10.99 11.45
CA LEU A 91 -2.45 -10.28 10.46
C LEU A 91 -2.89 -8.90 11.00
N PRO A 92 -2.87 -7.85 10.17
CA PRO A 92 -3.36 -6.53 10.57
C PRO A 92 -4.78 -6.55 11.15
N GLN A 93 -5.67 -7.40 10.63
CA GLN A 93 -7.04 -7.55 11.11
C GLN A 93 -7.15 -8.04 12.57
N ASN A 94 -6.13 -8.74 13.09
CA ASN A 94 -6.10 -9.21 14.46
C ASN A 94 -5.50 -8.16 15.41
N ILE A 95 -4.62 -7.30 14.90
CA ILE A 95 -3.84 -6.34 15.69
C ILE A 95 -4.50 -4.97 15.77
N LEU A 96 -4.96 -4.43 14.64
CA LEU A 96 -5.54 -3.08 14.60
C LEU A 96 -6.72 -2.87 15.56
N PRO A 97 -7.63 -3.85 15.76
CA PRO A 97 -8.69 -3.72 16.77
C PRO A 97 -8.18 -3.57 18.21
N LEU A 98 -6.98 -4.07 18.50
CA LEU A 98 -6.37 -3.96 19.84
C LEU A 98 -5.72 -2.59 20.10
N LEU A 99 -5.58 -1.76 19.05
CA LEU A 99 -4.96 -0.44 19.12
C LEU A 99 -5.98 0.70 19.28
N VAL A 100 -7.26 0.41 19.06
CA VAL A 100 -8.35 1.37 19.25
C VAL A 100 -8.95 1.14 20.63
N GLU A 101 -9.15 2.22 21.38
CA GLU A 101 -9.95 2.16 22.61
C GLU A 101 -11.42 2.04 22.19
N GLU A 102 -12.17 1.16 22.84
CA GLU A 102 -13.63 1.14 22.70
C GLU A 102 -14.20 2.36 23.44
N GLU A 103 -14.72 3.33 22.68
CA GLU A 103 -15.61 4.39 23.21
C GLU A 103 -17.04 3.87 23.42
#